data_AF-A0A8J0U6E8-F1
#
_entry.id   AF-A0A8J0U6E8-F1
#
_cell.length_a   1.000
_cell.length_b   1.000
_cell.length_c   1.000
_cell.angle_alpha   90.00
_cell.angle_beta   90.00
_cell.angle_gamma   90.00
#
_symmetry.space_group_name_H-M   'P 1'
#
loop_
_entity.id
_entity.type
_entity.pdbx_description
1 polymer ?
#
loop_
_entity_poly.entity_id
_entity_poly.type
_entity_poly.pdbx_seq_one_letter_code
_entity_poly.pdbx_strand_id
1 'polypeptide(L)'
;MSIPFSNTNYRIPQGFANLLEGLTKEVLRHQPKDIPLFGAKYFTQLLQQRQETDFDPAQWGAALEVRFYNNDFQNESFRKPQDEAIDIPLDDPDANAAAAKIQAGFRGHMTRKKMKSGEKDLKSKDSKDGSSTGGENEGD
;
A
#
# COMPACT_ATOMS: atom_id res chain seq x y z
N MET A 1 -21.09 7.31 -11.47
CA MET A 1 -21.46 6.58 -12.69
C MET A 1 -21.17 5.11 -12.45
N SER A 2 -22.19 4.25 -12.45
CA SER A 2 -22.09 2.82 -12.11
C SER A 2 -21.65 1.99 -13.32
N ILE A 3 -20.63 1.16 -13.14
CA ILE A 3 -20.08 0.26 -14.19
C ILE A 3 -21.10 -0.88 -14.46
N PRO A 4 -21.44 -1.20 -15.73
CA PRO A 4 -22.54 -2.09 -16.05
C PRO A 4 -22.06 -3.56 -16.05
N PHE A 5 -22.09 -4.21 -14.89
CA PHE A 5 -21.88 -5.66 -14.82
C PHE A 5 -23.24 -6.38 -14.77
N SER A 6 -23.79 -6.67 -15.95
CA SER A 6 -24.97 -7.50 -16.23
C SER A 6 -26.32 -7.04 -15.66
N ASN A 7 -27.38 -7.15 -16.46
CA ASN A 7 -28.77 -6.87 -16.09
C ASN A 7 -29.32 -8.00 -15.19
N THR A 8 -28.74 -8.20 -14.01
CA THR A 8 -29.14 -9.24 -13.06
C THR A 8 -29.68 -8.59 -11.78
N ASN A 9 -30.89 -8.99 -11.37
CA ASN A 9 -31.55 -8.48 -10.17
C ASN A 9 -30.87 -8.93 -8.86
N TYR A 10 -29.92 -9.86 -8.92
CA TYR A 10 -29.24 -10.43 -7.76
C TYR A 10 -27.80 -9.95 -7.71
N ARG A 11 -27.59 -8.84 -6.99
CA ARG A 11 -26.26 -8.27 -6.77
C ARG A 11 -25.74 -8.68 -5.39
N ILE A 12 -24.48 -9.08 -5.34
CA ILE A 12 -23.80 -9.42 -4.09
C ILE A 12 -23.62 -8.12 -3.28
N PRO A 13 -24.01 -8.09 -1.99
CA PRO A 13 -23.79 -6.93 -1.13
C PRO A 13 -22.30 -6.61 -0.97
N GLN A 14 -21.96 -5.32 -0.86
CA GLN A 14 -20.58 -4.90 -0.64
C GLN A 14 -20.06 -5.39 0.71
N GLY A 15 -18.78 -5.77 0.76
CA GLY A 15 -18.14 -6.30 1.96
C GLY A 15 -18.52 -7.74 2.31
N PHE A 16 -19.44 -8.37 1.57
CA PHE A 16 -19.79 -9.78 1.76
C PHE A 16 -18.59 -10.71 1.49
N ALA A 17 -17.78 -10.39 0.48
CA ALA A 17 -16.57 -11.14 0.17
C ALA A 17 -15.58 -11.12 1.35
N ASN A 18 -15.40 -9.95 1.98
CA ASN A 18 -14.53 -9.81 3.16
C ASN A 18 -14.97 -10.70 4.33
N LEU A 19 -16.27 -10.79 4.60
CA LEU A 19 -16.80 -11.66 5.66
C LEU A 19 -16.50 -13.14 5.39
N LEU A 20 -16.68 -13.59 4.15
CA LEU A 20 -16.36 -14.96 3.75
C LEU A 20 -14.85 -15.24 3.77
N GLU A 21 -14.03 -14.28 3.36
CA GLU A 21 -12.58 -14.38 3.43
C GLU A 21 -12.09 -14.51 4.88
N GLY A 22 -12.66 -13.71 5.80
CA GLY A 22 -12.38 -13.81 7.24
C GLY A 22 -12.72 -15.20 7.80
N LEU A 23 -13.93 -15.69 7.53
CA LEU A 23 -14.34 -17.02 7.99
C LEU A 23 -13.43 -18.12 7.40
N THR A 24 -13.15 -18.08 6.10
CA THR A 24 -12.35 -19.10 5.44
C THR A 24 -10.92 -19.13 5.99
N LYS A 25 -10.30 -17.98 6.27
CA LYS A 25 -8.99 -17.91 6.93
C LYS A 25 -9.02 -18.58 8.31
N GLU A 26 -10.03 -18.29 9.13
CA GLU A 26 -10.15 -18.91 10.46
C GLU A 26 -10.42 -20.42 10.39
N VAL A 27 -11.20 -20.88 9.41
CA VAL A 27 -11.39 -22.32 9.15
C VAL A 27 -10.06 -22.98 8.78
N LEU A 28 -9.27 -22.37 7.88
CA LEU A 28 -7.96 -22.91 7.50
C LEU A 28 -6.97 -22.92 8.67
N ARG A 29 -7.08 -21.95 9.59
CA ARG A 29 -6.23 -21.82 10.76
C ARG A 29 -6.56 -22.85 11.84
N HIS A 30 -7.83 -23.03 12.17
CA HIS A 30 -8.28 -23.86 13.28
C HIS A 30 -8.66 -25.30 12.88
N GLN A 31 -8.82 -25.57 11.58
CA GLN A 31 -9.19 -26.88 11.03
C GLN A 31 -10.34 -27.55 11.82
N PRO A 32 -11.49 -26.87 12.02
CA PRO A 32 -12.59 -27.42 12.79
C PRO A 32 -13.22 -28.62 12.06
N LYS A 33 -13.63 -29.65 12.82
CA LYS A 33 -14.34 -30.81 12.27
C LYS A 33 -15.76 -30.46 11.81
N ASP A 34 -16.40 -29.50 12.46
CA ASP A 34 -17.75 -29.03 12.15
C ASP A 34 -17.68 -27.56 11.69
N ILE A 35 -17.66 -27.37 10.37
CA ILE A 35 -17.54 -26.05 9.73
C ILE A 35 -18.82 -25.22 9.92
N PRO A 36 -20.05 -25.75 9.72
CA PRO A 36 -21.27 -24.99 9.97
C PRO A 36 -21.39 -24.46 11.40
N LEU A 37 -21.11 -25.29 12.41
CA LEU A 37 -21.15 -24.87 13.81
C LEU A 37 -20.09 -23.81 14.11
N PHE A 38 -18.88 -23.97 13.56
CA PHE A 38 -17.81 -22.99 13.68
C PHE A 38 -18.19 -21.64 13.05
N GLY A 39 -18.75 -21.67 11.85
CA GLY A 39 -19.19 -20.46 11.14
C GLY A 39 -20.29 -19.71 11.89
N ALA A 40 -21.27 -20.42 12.45
CA ALA A 40 -22.30 -19.80 13.28
C ALA A 40 -21.68 -19.06 14.49
N LYS A 41 -20.79 -19.73 15.23
CA LYS A 41 -20.09 -19.13 16.38
C LYS A 41 -19.24 -17.91 15.98
N TYR A 42 -18.51 -18.02 14.86
CA TYR A 42 -17.68 -16.94 14.34
C TYR A 42 -18.50 -15.68 14.03
N PHE A 43 -19.63 -15.83 13.33
CA PHE A 43 -20.48 -14.67 13.03
C PHE A 43 -21.20 -14.12 14.26
N THR A 44 -21.57 -14.96 15.24
CA THR A 44 -22.09 -14.47 16.53
C THR A 44 -21.05 -13.61 17.25
N GLN A 45 -19.79 -14.05 17.28
CA GLN A 45 -18.70 -13.29 17.88
C GLN A 45 -18.47 -11.96 17.14
N LEU A 46 -18.49 -11.96 15.80
CA LEU A 46 -18.37 -10.72 15.02
C LEU A 46 -19.50 -9.73 15.30
N LEU A 47 -20.73 -10.22 15.45
CA LEU A 47 -21.88 -9.38 15.79
C LEU A 47 -21.73 -8.75 17.19
N GLN A 48 -21.25 -9.53 18.16
CA GLN A 48 -20.98 -9.03 19.50
C GLN A 48 -19.88 -7.96 19.48
N GLN A 49 -18.77 -8.20 18.78
CA GLN A 49 -17.69 -7.22 18.63
C GLN A 49 -18.19 -5.91 18.00
N ARG A 50 -19.06 -5.99 17.00
CA ARG A 50 -19.69 -4.82 16.40
C ARG A 50 -20.51 -4.02 17.42
N GLN A 51 -21.28 -4.70 18.28
CA GLN A 51 -22.08 -4.03 19.31
C GLN A 51 -21.22 -3.36 20.38
N GLU A 52 -20.06 -3.95 20.71
CA GLU A 52 -19.16 -3.45 21.74
C GLU A 52 -18.24 -2.32 21.25
N THR A 53 -17.76 -2.42 20.00
CA THR A 53 -16.73 -1.52 19.45
C THR A 53 -17.25 -0.54 18.41
N ASP A 54 -18.52 -0.68 18.00
CA ASP A 54 -19.17 0.03 16.88
C ASP A 54 -18.41 -0.12 15.55
N PHE A 55 -17.50 -1.09 15.46
CA PHE A 55 -16.72 -1.38 14.27
C PHE A 55 -17.34 -2.53 13.48
N ASP A 56 -17.68 -2.28 12.21
CA ASP A 56 -18.22 -3.31 11.31
C ASP A 56 -17.19 -3.72 10.22
N PRO A 57 -16.63 -4.94 10.30
CA PRO A 57 -15.70 -5.46 9.27
C PRO A 57 -16.29 -5.48 7.87
N ALA A 58 -17.61 -5.66 7.73
CA ALA A 58 -18.27 -5.64 6.42
C ALA A 58 -18.23 -4.24 5.79
N GLN A 59 -18.45 -3.19 6.60
CA GLN A 59 -18.38 -1.81 6.12
C GLN A 59 -16.94 -1.42 5.75
N TRP A 60 -15.97 -1.84 6.56
CA TRP A 60 -14.56 -1.60 6.25
C TRP A 60 -14.14 -2.30 4.94
N GLY A 61 -14.55 -3.56 4.75
CA GLY A 61 -14.33 -4.30 3.50
C GLY A 61 -15.02 -3.66 2.29
N ALA A 62 -16.26 -3.21 2.46
CA ALA A 62 -17.01 -2.50 1.42
C ALA A 62 -16.30 -1.19 0.99
N ALA A 63 -15.77 -0.43 1.94
CA ALA A 63 -15.01 0.78 1.65
C ALA A 63 -13.75 0.47 0.82
N LEU A 64 -13.09 -0.67 1.09
CA LEU A 64 -11.93 -1.12 0.33
C LEU A 64 -12.31 -1.55 -1.10
N GLU A 65 -13.39 -2.32 -1.26
CA GLU A 65 -13.93 -2.73 -2.55
C GLU A 65 -14.26 -1.53 -3.44
N VAL A 66 -14.93 -0.51 -2.90
CA VAL A 66 -15.28 0.72 -3.63
C VAL A 66 -14.04 1.43 -4.19
N ARG A 67 -12.92 1.47 -3.45
CA ARG A 67 -11.66 2.06 -3.95
C ARG A 67 -11.12 1.32 -5.17
N PHE A 68 -11.23 -0.01 -5.18
CA PHE A 68 -10.74 -0.83 -6.29
C PHE A 68 -11.64 -0.73 -7.53
N TYR A 69 -12.96 -0.67 -7.36
CA TYR A 69 -13.89 -0.60 -8.50
C TYR A 69 -13.94 0.79 -9.16
N ASN A 70 -13.84 1.88 -8.40
CA ASN A 70 -13.95 3.23 -8.96
C ASN A 70 -12.66 3.74 -9.62
N ASN A 71 -11.60 2.93 -9.71
CA ASN A 71 -10.31 3.33 -10.29
C ASN A 71 -9.68 4.57 -9.61
N ASP A 72 -10.08 4.91 -8.39
CA ASP A 72 -9.47 6.01 -7.63
C ASP A 72 -8.04 5.67 -7.16
N PHE A 73 -7.60 4.42 -7.33
CA PHE A 73 -6.20 4.03 -7.08
C PHE A 73 -5.20 4.77 -7.98
N GLN A 74 -5.59 5.15 -9.22
CA GLN A 74 -4.76 6.03 -10.05
C GLN A 74 -4.82 7.50 -9.62
N ASN A 75 -5.89 7.91 -8.93
CA ASN A 75 -6.10 9.29 -8.53
C ASN A 75 -5.51 9.60 -7.14
N GLU A 76 -5.33 8.60 -6.27
CA GLU A 76 -4.59 8.76 -5.00
C GLU A 76 -3.06 8.83 -5.20
N SER A 77 -2.53 8.39 -6.35
CA SER A 77 -1.13 8.64 -6.72
C SER A 77 -0.85 10.13 -6.97
N PHE A 78 -1.89 10.95 -7.13
CA PHE A 78 -1.84 12.38 -7.41
C PHE A 78 -2.88 13.20 -6.64
N ARG A 79 -3.36 12.74 -5.48
CA ARG A 79 -3.72 13.73 -4.46
C ARG A 79 -2.40 14.30 -4.00
N LYS A 80 -2.00 15.43 -4.60
CA LYS A 80 -1.11 16.37 -3.91
C LYS A 80 -1.61 16.38 -2.47
N PRO A 81 -0.78 16.08 -1.45
CA PRO A 81 -1.20 16.39 -0.10
C PRO A 81 -1.73 17.82 -0.19
N GLN A 82 -3.01 18.00 0.10
CA GLN A 82 -3.51 19.35 0.29
C GLN A 82 -2.53 19.94 1.30
N ASP A 83 -2.04 21.13 1.01
CA ASP A 83 -1.04 21.86 1.78
C ASP A 83 -1.54 22.17 3.20
N GLU A 84 -1.89 21.14 3.96
CA GLU A 84 -1.80 21.08 5.40
C GLU A 84 -0.30 21.12 5.66
N ALA A 85 0.27 22.33 5.61
CA ALA A 85 1.57 22.59 6.17
C ALA A 85 1.50 22.08 7.61
N ILE A 86 2.03 20.88 7.83
CA ILE A 86 2.27 20.38 9.17
C ILE A 86 3.20 21.43 9.76
N ASP A 87 2.69 22.20 10.74
CA ASP A 87 3.41 23.28 11.39
C ASP A 87 4.47 22.66 12.32
N ILE A 88 5.47 22.03 11.69
CA ILE A 88 6.62 21.44 12.34
C ILE A 88 7.52 22.60 12.70
N PRO A 89 7.82 22.83 14.00
CA PRO A 89 8.77 23.84 14.40
C PRO A 89 10.12 23.56 13.72
N LEU A 90 10.60 24.50 12.90
CA LEU A 90 11.88 24.37 12.19
C LEU A 90 13.08 24.22 13.14
N ASP A 91 12.91 24.59 14.41
CA ASP A 91 13.91 24.53 15.46
C ASP A 91 13.86 23.23 16.29
N ASP A 92 12.93 22.31 16.02
CA ASP A 92 12.90 21.02 16.73
C ASP A 92 14.02 20.10 16.21
N PRO A 93 15.05 19.80 17.03
CA PRO A 93 16.16 18.95 16.61
C PRO A 93 15.70 17.52 16.25
N ASP A 94 14.63 17.02 16.88
CA ASP A 94 14.12 15.66 16.64
C ASP A 94 13.38 15.59 15.30
N ALA A 95 12.61 16.62 14.96
CA ALA A 95 11.96 16.74 13.67
C ALA A 95 12.97 16.85 12.51
N ASN A 96 14.03 17.64 12.70
CA ASN A 96 15.10 17.80 11.71
C ASN A 96 15.89 16.50 11.52
N ALA A 97 16.18 15.76 12.60
CA ALA A 97 16.84 14.45 12.52
C ALA A 97 15.97 13.42 11.78
N ALA A 98 14.66 13.39 12.06
CA ALA A 98 13.71 12.52 11.37
C ALA A 98 13.61 12.87 9.87
N ALA A 99 13.50 14.16 9.53
CA ALA A 99 13.46 14.63 8.16
C ALA A 99 14.72 14.25 7.38
N ALA A 100 15.91 14.46 7.96
CA ALA A 100 17.18 14.07 7.35
C ALA A 100 17.24 12.56 7.05
N LYS A 101 16.75 11.72 7.97
CA LYS A 101 16.68 10.26 7.79
C LYS A 101 15.75 9.85 6.64
N ILE A 102 14.57 10.49 6.54
CA ILE A 102 13.62 10.26 5.46
C ILE A 102 14.21 10.70 4.12
N GLN A 103 14.83 11.89 4.06
CA GLN A 103 15.45 12.42 2.85
C GLN A 103 16.60 11.54 2.37
N ALA A 104 17.47 11.08 3.27
CA ALA A 104 18.57 10.17 2.93
C ALA A 104 18.05 8.82 2.41
N GLY A 105 17.04 8.25 3.06
CA GLY A 105 16.39 7.01 2.63
C GLY A 105 15.75 7.13 1.25
N PHE A 106 15.04 8.24 1.00
CA PHE A 106 14.41 8.53 -0.29
C PHE A 106 15.42 8.77 -1.40
N ARG A 107 16.47 9.56 -1.15
CA ARG A 107 17.58 9.77 -2.10
C ARG A 107 18.22 8.44 -2.49
N GLY A 108 18.53 7.60 -1.50
CA GLY A 108 19.07 6.27 -1.75
C GLY A 108 18.12 5.36 -2.53
N HIS A 109 16.82 5.40 -2.21
CA HIS A 109 15.79 4.66 -2.95
C HIS A 109 15.70 5.11 -4.41
N MET A 110 15.75 6.42 -4.69
CA MET A 110 15.73 6.96 -6.05
C MET A 110 16.94 6.53 -6.86
N THR A 111 18.14 6.51 -6.27
CA THR A 111 19.36 6.00 -6.93
C THR A 111 19.23 4.52 -7.25
N ARG A 112 18.81 3.69 -6.27
CA ARG A 112 18.62 2.25 -6.49
C ARG A 112 17.54 1.96 -7.53
N LYS A 113 16.46 2.74 -7.56
CA LYS A 113 15.40 2.61 -8.56
C LYS A 113 15.91 2.94 -9.96
N LYS A 114 16.68 4.02 -10.12
CA LYS A 114 17.32 4.38 -11.39
C LYS A 114 18.30 3.32 -11.89
N MET A 115 19.10 2.75 -10.98
CA MET A 115 20.03 1.65 -11.31
C MET A 115 19.28 0.38 -11.74
N LYS A 116 18.21 0.01 -11.02
CA LYS A 116 17.39 -1.17 -11.34
C LYS A 116 16.54 -1.02 -12.60
N SER A 117 16.15 0.20 -12.97
CA SER A 117 15.46 0.48 -14.23
C SER A 117 16.40 0.65 -15.42
N GLY A 118 17.69 0.96 -15.20
CA GLY A 118 18.69 1.13 -16.27
C GLY A 118 19.31 -0.18 -16.78
N GLU A 119 19.15 -1.29 -16.08
CA GLU A 119 19.75 -2.58 -16.45
C GLU A 119 19.02 -3.30 -17.61
N LYS A 120 17.87 -2.79 -18.07
CA LYS A 120 17.12 -3.38 -19.19
C LYS A 120 17.46 -2.81 -20.57
N ASP A 121 18.23 -1.74 -20.69
CA ASP A 121 18.38 -1.00 -21.96
C ASP A 121 19.81 -0.87 -22.53
N LEU A 122 20.84 -1.54 -21.98
CA LEU A 122 22.24 -1.34 -22.43
C LEU A 122 23.00 -2.59 -22.89
N LYS A 123 22.31 -3.59 -23.46
CA LYS A 123 22.97 -4.63 -24.28
C LYS A 123 22.94 -4.25 -25.77
N SER A 124 23.62 -3.16 -26.15
CA SER A 124 24.10 -2.97 -27.53
C SER A 124 25.09 -1.82 -27.65
N LYS A 125 26.24 -2.10 -28.29
CA LYS A 125 27.31 -1.23 -28.82
C LYS A 125 28.52 -0.94 -27.93
N ASP A 126 29.51 -1.81 -28.11
CA ASP A 126 30.96 -1.53 -28.18
C ASP A 126 31.32 -0.24 -28.93
N SER A 127 32.28 0.54 -28.41
CA SER A 127 33.60 0.84 -29.03
C SER A 127 34.22 2.17 -28.54
N LYS A 128 35.45 2.09 -27.97
CA LYS A 128 36.63 3.03 -27.99
C LYS A 128 36.43 4.53 -27.69
N ASP A 129 37.24 5.27 -26.93
CA ASP A 129 38.68 5.34 -26.54
C ASP A 129 38.73 6.02 -25.14
N GLY A 130 39.75 6.00 -24.26
CA GLY A 130 41.18 5.69 -24.39
C GLY A 130 42.08 6.88 -23.98
N SER A 131 42.44 6.99 -22.68
CA SER A 131 43.51 7.84 -22.06
C SER A 131 43.29 9.38 -22.02
N SER A 132 43.80 10.19 -21.07
CA SER A 132 45.07 10.16 -20.34
C SER A 132 45.09 11.13 -19.13
N THR A 133 45.76 10.72 -18.03
CA THR A 133 46.65 11.46 -17.08
C THR A 133 46.25 12.86 -16.55
N GLY A 134 46.39 13.26 -15.28
CA GLY A 134 47.29 12.90 -14.17
C GLY A 134 47.63 14.20 -13.40
N GLY A 135 48.01 14.15 -12.12
CA GLY A 135 48.67 15.26 -11.43
C GLY A 135 48.15 15.61 -10.03
N GLU A 136 49.00 15.29 -9.05
CA GLU A 136 48.97 15.65 -7.63
C GLU A 136 49.28 17.16 -7.41
N ASN A 137 48.79 17.77 -6.32
CA ASN A 137 49.69 18.31 -5.28
C ASN A 137 48.96 19.03 -4.11
N GLU A 138 49.60 18.84 -2.95
CA GLU A 138 49.56 19.55 -1.66
C GLU A 138 49.59 21.09 -1.87
N GLY A 139 48.93 21.93 -1.06
CA GLY A 139 49.20 22.15 0.35
C GLY A 139 50.19 23.31 0.52
N ASP A 140 49.67 24.51 0.81
CA ASP A 140 50.32 25.56 1.62
C ASP A 140 49.22 26.42 2.27
#